data_AF-A0A929GVB6-F1
#
_entry.id   AF-A0A929GVB6-F1
#
_cell.length_a   1.000
_cell.length_b   1.000
_cell.length_c   1.000
_cell.angle_alpha   90.00
_cell.angle_beta   90.00
_cell.angle_gamma   90.00
#
_symmetry.space_group_name_H-M   'P 1'
#
loop_
_entity.id
_entity.type
_entity.pdbx_description
1 polymer ?
#
loop_
_entity_poly.entity_id
_entity_poly.type
_entity_poly.pdbx_seq_one_letter_code
_entity_poly.pdbx_strand_id
1 'polypeptide(L)'
;LKRGIPLIFDATNLIERHREHLYHIADRIGAKLIIVRVEAPPEVVRQRLEDRNSGSNSLNQSDADWRVYQKMRSSVQKIRRNHFAVDTSRDITPVIDKIVRQANR
;
A
#
# COMPACT_ATOMS: atom_id res chain seq x y z
N LEU A 1 0.29 -4.88 -18.30
CA LEU A 1 0.34 -3.52 -18.87
C LEU A 1 0.29 -3.50 -20.40
N LYS A 2 1.11 -4.27 -21.14
CA LYS A 2 1.05 -4.33 -22.63
C LYS A 2 -0.33 -4.65 -23.25
N ARG A 3 -1.20 -5.36 -22.51
CA ARG A 3 -2.58 -5.67 -22.91
C ARG A 3 -3.60 -4.56 -22.61
N GLY A 4 -3.17 -3.40 -22.09
CA GLY A 4 -4.07 -2.30 -21.72
C GLY A 4 -4.92 -2.53 -20.46
N ILE A 5 -4.77 -3.66 -19.78
CA ILE A 5 -5.53 -3.99 -18.58
C ILE A 5 -4.94 -3.24 -17.36
N PRO A 6 -5.74 -2.44 -16.62
CA PRO A 6 -5.33 -1.82 -15.37
C PRO A 6 -4.97 -2.88 -14.31
N LEU A 7 -3.97 -2.58 -13.48
CA LEU A 7 -3.48 -3.50 -12.45
C LEU A 7 -3.29 -2.74 -11.14
N ILE A 8 -3.63 -3.39 -10.03
CA ILE A 8 -3.27 -2.94 -8.69
C ILE A 8 -2.06 -3.76 -8.25
N PHE A 9 -0.99 -3.07 -7.84
CA PHE A 9 0.18 -3.67 -7.24
C PHE A 9 0.22 -3.29 -5.77
N ASP A 10 0.00 -4.26 -4.89
CA ASP A 10 0.07 -4.07 -3.44
C ASP A 10 1.30 -4.76 -2.87
N ALA A 11 2.09 -4.00 -2.12
CA ALA A 11 3.29 -4.48 -1.43
C ALA A 11 3.71 -3.46 -0.38
N THR A 12 4.40 -3.91 0.67
CA THR A 12 4.88 -3.03 1.75
C THR A 12 5.81 -1.92 1.26
N ASN A 13 6.57 -2.15 0.17
CA ASN A 13 7.32 -1.13 -0.59
C ASN A 13 8.10 -0.12 0.28
N LEU A 14 8.84 -0.60 1.28
CA LEU A 14 9.50 0.24 2.30
C LEU A 14 10.62 1.14 1.73
N ILE A 15 11.38 0.66 0.75
CA ILE A 15 12.62 1.26 0.26
C ILE A 15 12.40 1.96 -1.09
N GLU A 16 12.87 3.21 -1.23
CA GLU A 16 12.70 4.02 -2.45
C GLU A 16 13.32 3.37 -3.68
N ARG A 17 14.54 2.82 -3.56
CA ARG A 17 15.21 2.10 -4.65
C ARG A 17 14.35 0.95 -5.22
N HIS A 18 13.56 0.28 -4.38
CA HIS A 18 12.68 -0.78 -4.85
C HIS A 18 11.45 -0.21 -5.58
N ARG A 19 10.93 0.93 -5.12
CA ARG A 19 9.84 1.65 -5.80
C ARG A 19 10.27 2.26 -7.13
N GLU A 20 11.53 2.72 -7.25
CA GLU A 20 12.10 3.25 -8.49
C GLU A 20 11.99 2.25 -9.67
N HIS A 21 12.10 0.95 -9.42
CA HIS A 21 11.87 -0.06 -10.46
C HIS A 21 10.44 -0.01 -11.01
N LEU A 22 9.42 0.15 -10.15
CA LEU A 22 8.02 0.28 -10.58
C LEU A 22 7.80 1.58 -11.34
N TYR A 23 8.44 2.66 -10.91
CA TYR A 23 8.40 3.95 -11.57
C TYR A 23 8.96 3.85 -12.99
N HIS A 24 10.15 3.27 -13.15
CA HIS A 24 10.77 3.07 -14.45
C HIS A 24 9.96 2.17 -15.38
N ILE A 25 9.30 1.12 -14.85
CA ILE A 25 8.42 0.28 -15.66
C ILE A 25 7.25 1.10 -16.23
N ALA A 26 6.61 1.91 -15.39
CA ALA A 26 5.50 2.75 -15.81
C ALA A 26 5.94 3.81 -16.83
N ASP A 27 7.03 4.52 -16.54
CA ASP A 27 7.59 5.57 -17.40
C ASP A 27 7.99 5.00 -18.78
N ARG A 28 8.67 3.83 -18.81
CA ARG A 28 9.15 3.19 -20.05
C ARG A 28 8.04 2.79 -21.01
N ILE A 29 6.88 2.38 -20.49
CA ILE A 29 5.75 1.93 -21.32
C ILE A 29 4.67 3.00 -21.48
N GLY A 30 4.89 4.20 -20.94
CA GLY A 30 3.90 5.28 -20.92
C GLY A 30 2.64 4.95 -20.13
N ALA A 31 2.72 4.05 -19.14
CA ALA A 31 1.57 3.71 -18.32
C ALA A 31 1.33 4.76 -17.24
N LYS A 32 0.07 5.09 -17.02
CA LYS A 32 -0.36 5.92 -15.90
C LYS A 32 -0.06 5.21 -14.57
N LEU A 33 0.72 5.85 -13.72
CA LEU A 33 1.03 5.36 -12.37
C LEU A 33 0.30 6.20 -11.32
N ILE A 34 -0.52 5.54 -10.51
CA ILE A 34 -1.18 6.14 -9.34
C ILE A 34 -0.56 5.52 -8.09
N ILE A 35 0.08 6.35 -7.26
CA ILE A 35 0.73 5.90 -6.03
C ILE A 35 -0.22 6.18 -4.86
N VAL A 36 -0.44 5.16 -4.02
CA VAL A 36 -1.27 5.23 -2.82
C VAL A 36 -0.44 4.75 -1.63
N ARG A 37 -0.25 5.61 -0.63
CA ARG A 37 0.34 5.26 0.66
C ARG A 37 -0.79 4.94 1.63
N VAL A 38 -0.83 3.72 2.12
CA VAL A 38 -1.83 3.25 3.08
C VAL A 38 -1.19 3.21 4.46
N GLU A 39 -1.81 3.87 5.43
CA GLU A 39 -1.33 3.95 6.80
C GLU A 39 -2.47 3.82 7.82
N ALA A 40 -2.09 3.60 9.07
CA ALA A 40 -2.95 3.66 10.24
C ALA A 40 -2.09 3.98 11.47
N PRO A 41 -2.68 4.53 12.54
CA PRO A 41 -1.99 4.70 13.81
C PRO A 41 -1.43 3.35 14.33
N PRO A 42 -0.24 3.32 14.96
CA PRO A 42 0.40 2.09 15.41
C PRO A 42 -0.48 1.21 16.32
N GLU A 43 -1.29 1.82 17.18
CA GLU A 43 -2.24 1.15 18.06
C GLU A 43 -3.33 0.41 17.28
N VAL A 44 -3.84 1.00 16.20
CA VAL A 44 -4.81 0.36 15.30
C VAL A 44 -4.17 -0.80 14.55
N VAL A 45 -2.92 -0.64 14.09
CA VAL A 45 -2.18 -1.73 13.43
C VAL A 45 -1.96 -2.89 14.39
N ARG A 46 -1.54 -2.60 15.62
CA ARG A 46 -1.32 -3.61 16.66
C ARG A 46 -2.59 -4.41 16.92
N GLN A 47 -3.71 -3.73 17.17
CA GLN A 47 -5.00 -4.38 17.40
C GLN A 47 -5.37 -5.30 16.22
N ARG A 48 -5.25 -4.81 14.98
CA ARG A 48 -5.55 -5.60 13.78
C ARG A 48 -4.65 -6.83 13.61
N LEU A 49 -3.38 -6.76 14.03
CA LEU A 49 -2.47 -7.90 13.99
C LEU A 49 -2.80 -8.92 15.10
N GLU A 50 -3.16 -8.45 16.29
CA GLU A 50 -3.60 -9.31 17.41
C GLU A 50 -4.94 -10.01 17.08
N ASP A 51 -5.90 -9.29 16.52
CA ASP A 51 -7.19 -9.84 16.05
C ASP A 51 -6.99 -10.88 14.95
N ARG A 52 -6.06 -10.60 14.02
CA ARG A 52 -5.71 -11.52 12.94
C ARG A 52 -5.10 -12.83 13.45
N ASN A 53 -4.27 -12.76 14.48
CA ASN A 53 -3.62 -13.94 15.07
C ASN A 53 -4.54 -14.74 16.00
N SER A 54 -5.53 -14.09 16.61
CA SER A 54 -6.50 -14.74 17.50
C SER A 54 -7.69 -15.35 16.76
N GLY A 55 -7.99 -14.89 15.54
CA GLY A 55 -9.02 -15.48 14.69
C GLY A 55 -8.55 -16.70 13.90
N SER A 56 -9.33 -17.78 13.88
CA SER A 56 -9.18 -18.94 12.99
C SER A 56 -9.53 -18.59 11.52
N ASN A 57 -8.98 -17.51 10.99
CA ASN A 57 -9.20 -17.13 9.60
C ASN A 57 -8.26 -17.93 8.71
N SER A 58 -8.73 -19.08 8.21
CA SER A 58 -7.96 -20.02 7.37
C SER A 58 -7.44 -19.43 6.06
N LEU A 59 -7.90 -18.23 5.69
CA LEU A 59 -7.43 -17.47 4.53
C LEU A 59 -6.24 -16.54 4.85
N ASN A 60 -5.90 -16.33 6.12
CA ASN A 60 -4.75 -15.51 6.49
C ASN A 60 -3.45 -16.31 6.31
N GLN A 61 -2.67 -15.95 5.28
CA GLN A 61 -1.39 -16.58 4.95
C GLN A 61 -0.18 -15.79 5.46
N SER A 62 -0.41 -14.71 6.22
CA SER A 62 0.65 -13.82 6.68
C SER A 62 1.04 -14.10 8.14
N ASP A 63 2.30 -14.50 8.34
CA ASP A 63 2.91 -14.69 9.67
C ASP A 63 3.44 -13.38 10.29
N ALA A 64 3.09 -12.22 9.71
CA ALA A 64 3.57 -10.93 10.20
C ALA A 64 2.92 -10.60 11.56
N ASP A 65 3.75 -10.59 12.61
CA ASP A 65 3.36 -10.20 13.96
C ASP A 65 3.72 -8.73 14.27
N TRP A 66 3.43 -8.29 15.48
CA TRP A 66 3.78 -6.94 15.95
C TRP A 66 5.30 -6.66 15.85
N ARG A 67 6.14 -7.66 16.10
CA ARG A 67 7.60 -7.54 16.03
C ARG A 67 8.07 -7.35 14.58
N VAL A 68 7.45 -8.03 13.62
CA VAL A 68 7.69 -7.84 12.18
C VAL A 68 7.29 -6.42 11.78
N TYR A 69 6.11 -5.94 12.19
CA TYR A 69 5.69 -4.56 11.94
C TYR A 69 6.69 -3.53 12.48
N GLN A 70 7.16 -3.69 13.72
CA GLN A 70 8.14 -2.78 14.33
C GLN A 70 9.44 -2.71 13.52
N LYS A 71 9.96 -3.85 13.04
CA LYS A 71 11.14 -3.92 12.17
C LYS A 71 10.91 -3.27 10.81
N MET A 72 9.73 -3.46 10.22
CA MET A 72 9.39 -2.84 8.93
C MET A 72 9.25 -1.32 9.06
N ARG A 73 8.59 -0.84 10.12
CA ARG A 73 8.34 0.59 10.37
C ARG A 73 9.64 1.40 10.42
N SER A 74 10.70 0.86 11.03
CA SER A 74 12.00 1.55 11.11
C SER A 74 12.71 1.68 9.75
N SER A 75 12.29 0.89 8.76
CA SER A 75 12.92 0.85 7.44
C SER A 75 12.18 1.67 6.37
N VAL A 76 11.07 2.34 6.74
CA VAL A 76 10.24 3.10 5.80
C VAL A 76 11.00 4.33 5.30
N GLN A 77 11.17 4.44 3.99
CA GLN A 77 11.72 5.62 3.33
C GLN A 77 10.60 6.47 2.71
N LYS A 78 10.72 7.80 2.82
CA LYS A 78 9.74 8.77 2.30
C LYS A 78 9.49 8.58 0.80
N ILE A 79 8.22 8.57 0.39
CA ILE A 79 7.81 8.59 -1.02
C ILE A 79 8.04 10.00 -1.57
N ARG A 80 8.83 10.13 -2.63
CA ARG A 80 9.18 11.44 -3.23
C ARG A 80 8.20 11.90 -4.31
N ARG A 81 7.56 10.98 -5.04
CA ARG A 81 6.55 11.29 -6.06
C ARG A 81 5.21 11.68 -5.43
N ASN A 82 4.37 12.38 -6.19
CA ASN A 82 2.98 12.68 -5.79
C ASN A 82 2.23 11.38 -5.52
N HIS A 83 1.54 11.32 -4.39
CA HIS A 83 0.80 10.14 -3.95
C HIS A 83 -0.43 10.55 -3.15
N PHE A 84 -1.43 9.68 -3.15
CA PHE A 84 -2.52 9.75 -2.19
C PHE A 84 -2.05 9.16 -0.86
N ALA A 85 -2.37 9.83 0.25
CA ALA A 85 -2.20 9.27 1.59
C ALA A 85 -3.58 8.83 2.11
N VAL A 86 -3.67 7.59 2.57
CA VAL A 86 -4.90 6.95 3.04
C VAL A 86 -4.70 6.49 4.47
N ASP A 87 -5.31 7.20 5.42
CA ASP A 87 -5.41 6.74 6.81
C ASP A 87 -6.63 5.81 6.95
N THR A 88 -6.35 4.52 7.09
CA THR A 88 -7.37 3.47 7.20
C THR A 88 -8.00 3.36 8.58
N SER A 89 -7.65 4.24 9.52
CA SER A 89 -8.39 4.37 10.79
C SER A 89 -9.65 5.25 10.67
N ARG A 90 -9.85 5.88 9.51
CA ARG A 90 -10.96 6.80 9.22
C ARG A 90 -11.78 6.31 8.03
N ASP A 91 -12.84 7.03 7.70
CA ASP A 91 -13.55 6.82 6.44
C ASP A 91 -12.64 7.13 5.24
N ILE A 92 -12.36 6.10 4.44
CA ILE A 92 -11.50 6.17 3.26
C ILE A 92 -12.26 6.47 1.97
N THR A 93 -13.60 6.45 1.99
CA THR A 93 -14.47 6.62 0.81
C THR A 93 -14.08 7.85 -0.03
N PRO A 94 -13.85 9.04 0.55
CA PRO A 94 -13.51 10.23 -0.24
C PRO A 94 -12.18 10.11 -0.99
N VAL A 95 -11.23 9.33 -0.48
CA VAL A 95 -9.92 9.12 -1.14
C VAL A 95 -10.04 8.05 -2.22
N ILE A 96 -10.81 6.99 -1.97
CA ILE A 96 -11.13 5.97 -2.97
C ILE A 96 -11.81 6.60 -4.18
N ASP A 97 -12.81 7.47 -3.98
CA ASP A 97 -13.49 8.18 -5.08
C ASP A 97 -12.51 9.00 -5.92
N LYS A 98 -11.54 9.67 -5.28
CA LYS A 98 -10.50 10.43 -6.00
C LYS A 98 -9.59 9.51 -6.81
N ILE A 99 -9.19 8.36 -6.25
CA ILE A 99 -8.35 7.37 -6.94
C ILE A 99 -9.10 6.78 -8.15
N VAL A 100 -10.37 6.41 -8.00
CA VAL A 100 -11.21 5.87 -9.09
C VAL A 100 -11.40 6.91 -10.20
N ARG A 101 -11.71 8.17 -9.84
CA ARG A 101 -11.78 9.26 -10.83
C ARG A 101 -10.45 9.45 -11.55
N GLN A 102 -9.33 9.35 -10.83
CA GLN A 102 -8.02 9.44 -11.44
C GLN A 102 -7.74 8.25 -12.35
N ALA A 103 -8.16 7.02 -12.00
CA ALA A 103 -7.96 5.84 -12.83
C ALA A 103 -8.76 5.85 -14.14
N ASN A 104 -9.95 6.47 -14.14
CA ASN A 104 -10.85 6.55 -15.30
C ASN A 104 -10.56 7.73 -16.26
N ARG A 105 -9.63 8.62 -15.90
CA ARG A 105 -9.12 9.70 -16.79
C ARG A 105 -8.03 9.17 -17.71
#